data_AF-A0A5K8ACD5-F1
#
_entry.id   AF-A0A5K8ACD5-F1
#
_cell.length_a   1.000
_cell.length_b   1.000
_cell.length_c   1.000
_cell.angle_alpha   90.00
_cell.angle_beta   90.00
_cell.angle_gamma   90.00
#
_symmetry.space_group_name_H-M   'P 1'
#
loop_
_entity.id
_entity.type
_entity.pdbx_description
1 polymer ?
#
loop_
_entity_poly.entity_id
_entity_poly.type
_entity_poly.pdbx_seq_one_letter_code
_entity_poly.pdbx_strand_id
1 'polypeptide(L)'
;MNLPGELKKLYQADLNPAQQERLFENMATIFARAIENRAPKNRPPGKAGLKAEKGYYRLLYLEGELLDNVRPAEGMPPASDYHWDHLESIIGQLKDLPELQAEILAALKSALNAVLHPSPPA
;
A
#
# COMPACT_ATOMS: atom_id res chain seq x y z
N MET A 1 -8.24 7.50 16.61
CA MET A 1 -7.13 6.54 16.38
C MET A 1 -5.91 7.35 16.01
N ASN A 2 -4.71 6.99 16.48
CA ASN A 2 -3.48 7.68 16.08
C ASN A 2 -3.04 7.11 14.74
N LEU A 3 -3.13 7.92 13.68
CA LEU A 3 -2.46 7.66 12.40
C LEU A 3 -1.01 7.19 12.66
N PRO A 4 -0.58 6.05 12.09
CA PRO A 4 0.84 5.72 12.02
C PRO A 4 1.60 6.94 11.50
N GLY A 5 2.70 7.31 12.16
CA GLY A 5 3.45 8.53 11.82
C GLY A 5 3.89 8.56 10.35
N GLU A 6 3.96 7.39 9.73
CA GLU A 6 4.25 7.14 8.31
C GLU A 6 3.16 7.70 7.38
N LEU A 7 1.88 7.49 7.68
CA LEU A 7 0.78 8.02 6.88
C LEU A 7 0.66 9.54 7.05
N LYS A 8 0.98 10.08 8.23
CA LYS A 8 1.05 11.53 8.43
C LYS A 8 2.05 12.21 7.49
N LYS A 9 3.20 11.57 7.23
CA LYS A 9 4.19 12.11 6.28
C LYS A 9 3.68 12.15 4.84
N LEU A 10 2.81 11.21 4.45
CA LEU A 10 2.18 11.22 3.14
C LEU A 10 1.29 12.45 2.96
N TYR A 11 0.40 12.74 3.92
CA TYR A 11 -0.47 13.92 3.85
C TYR A 11 0.28 15.25 3.95
N GLN A 12 1.49 15.23 4.51
CA GLN A 12 2.34 16.42 4.62
C GLN A 12 3.31 16.55 3.43
N ALA A 13 3.40 15.55 2.57
CA ALA A 13 4.26 15.57 1.42
C ALA A 13 3.57 16.35 0.29
N ASP A 14 4.18 17.46 -0.12
CA ASP A 14 3.76 18.23 -1.30
C ASP A 14 4.23 17.51 -2.57
N LEU A 15 3.58 16.39 -2.89
CA LEU A 15 3.90 15.54 -4.03
C LEU A 15 3.31 16.12 -5.31
N ASN A 16 4.14 16.32 -6.33
CA ASN A 16 3.64 16.67 -7.66
C ASN A 16 2.90 15.47 -8.31
N PRO A 17 2.10 15.68 -9.38
CA PRO A 17 1.29 14.61 -9.97
C PRO A 17 2.09 13.36 -10.41
N ALA A 18 3.30 13.54 -10.93
CA ALA A 18 4.15 12.41 -11.34
C ALA A 18 4.67 11.61 -10.13
N GLN A 19 4.94 12.29 -9.02
CA GLN A 19 5.29 11.66 -7.76
C GLN A 19 4.08 10.94 -7.14
N GLN A 20 2.89 11.51 -7.22
CA GLN A 20 1.65 10.87 -6.75
C GLN A 20 1.37 9.57 -7.50
N GLU A 21 1.43 9.59 -8.84
CA GLU A 21 1.25 8.39 -9.68
C GLU A 21 2.32 7.34 -9.36
N ARG A 22 3.61 7.72 -9.35
CA ARG A 22 4.70 6.79 -9.03
C ARG A 22 4.55 6.18 -7.64
N LEU A 23 4.09 6.98 -6.67
CA LEU A 23 3.84 6.48 -5.33
C LEU A 23 2.71 5.45 -5.36
N PHE A 24 1.58 5.76 -6.00
CA PHE A 24 0.46 4.84 -6.15
C PHE A 24 0.86 3.52 -6.84
N GLU A 25 1.59 3.58 -7.95
CA GLU A 25 2.12 2.39 -8.64
C GLU A 25 3.00 1.53 -7.72
N ASN A 26 3.85 2.18 -6.91
CA ASN A 26 4.66 1.48 -5.91
C ASN A 26 3.80 0.82 -4.84
N MET A 27 2.73 1.48 -4.38
CA MET A 27 1.78 0.88 -3.41
C MET A 27 1.09 -0.34 -4.00
N ALA A 28 0.54 -0.23 -5.22
CA ALA A 28 -0.08 -1.35 -5.92
C ALA A 28 0.90 -2.53 -6.07
N THR A 29 2.16 -2.25 -6.45
CA THR A 29 3.22 -3.26 -6.54
C THR A 29 3.53 -3.92 -5.19
N ILE A 30 3.50 -3.17 -4.08
CA ILE A 30 3.71 -3.70 -2.73
C ILE A 30 2.60 -4.69 -2.37
N PHE A 31 1.33 -4.32 -2.63
CA PHE A 31 0.18 -5.20 -2.37
C PHE A 31 0.26 -6.46 -3.24
N ALA A 32 0.50 -6.33 -4.54
CA ALA A 32 0.65 -7.45 -5.47
C ALA A 32 1.75 -8.43 -5.01
N ARG A 33 2.93 -7.92 -4.60
CA ARG A 33 4.01 -8.76 -4.06
C ARG A 33 3.64 -9.44 -2.75
N ALA A 34 2.96 -8.73 -1.85
CA ALA A 34 2.52 -9.29 -0.58
C ALA A 34 1.50 -10.42 -0.79
N ILE A 35 0.61 -10.28 -1.78
CA ILE A 35 -0.34 -11.30 -2.23
C ILE A 35 0.40 -12.48 -2.84
N GLU A 36 1.31 -12.23 -3.78
CA GLU A 36 2.07 -13.27 -4.47
C GLU A 36 2.87 -14.15 -3.49
N ASN A 37 3.56 -13.54 -2.53
CA ASN A 37 4.32 -14.25 -1.49
C ASN A 37 3.44 -15.13 -0.58
N ARG A 38 2.14 -14.84 -0.52
CA ARG A 38 1.16 -15.53 0.33
C ARG A 38 0.20 -16.41 -0.47
N ALA A 39 0.30 -16.40 -1.80
CA ALA A 39 -0.46 -17.26 -2.67
C ALA A 39 -0.19 -18.72 -2.31
N PRO A 40 -1.20 -19.62 -2.30
CA PRO A 40 -1.05 -21.00 -1.86
C PRO A 40 0.19 -21.73 -2.43
N LYS A 41 0.52 -21.46 -3.70
CA LYS A 41 1.67 -22.03 -4.42
C LYS A 41 3.06 -21.52 -3.98
N ASN A 42 3.13 -20.34 -3.37
CA ASN A 42 4.38 -19.66 -3.00
C ASN A 42 4.60 -19.63 -1.48
N ARG A 43 3.68 -20.21 -0.70
CA ARG A 43 3.78 -20.19 0.77
C ARG A 43 5.00 -20.98 1.23
N PRO A 44 5.80 -20.43 2.16
CA PRO A 44 6.90 -21.19 2.76
C PRO A 44 6.36 -22.46 3.47
N PRO A 45 7.07 -23.59 3.38
CA PRO A 45 6.75 -24.78 4.16
C PRO A 45 6.64 -24.44 5.65
N GLY A 46 5.63 -24.98 6.34
CA GLY A 46 5.39 -24.69 7.77
C GLY A 46 4.73 -23.34 8.08
N LYS A 47 4.44 -22.51 7.06
CA LYS A 47 3.64 -21.28 7.20
C LYS A 47 2.21 -21.40 6.65
N ALA A 48 1.81 -22.60 6.24
CA ALA A 48 0.41 -22.89 5.91
C ALA A 48 -0.45 -22.89 7.18
N GLY A 49 -1.59 -22.20 7.14
CA GLY A 49 -2.53 -22.14 8.26
C GLY A 49 -3.57 -21.03 8.10
N LEU A 50 -4.61 -21.07 8.93
CA LEU A 50 -5.77 -20.16 8.86
C LEU A 50 -5.38 -18.67 8.84
N LYS A 51 -4.35 -18.27 9.59
CA LYS A 51 -3.83 -16.89 9.58
C LYS A 51 -3.21 -16.49 8.23
N ALA A 52 -2.50 -17.39 7.57
CA ALA A 52 -1.87 -17.14 6.27
C ALA A 52 -2.92 -17.05 5.15
N GLU A 53 -3.95 -17.90 5.20
CA GLU A 53 -5.10 -17.82 4.29
C GLU A 53 -5.89 -16.54 4.49
N LYS A 54 -6.20 -16.21 5.74
CA LYS A 54 -6.88 -14.95 6.07
C LYS A 54 -6.10 -13.74 5.58
N GLY A 55 -4.78 -13.72 5.77
CA GLY A 55 -3.92 -12.64 5.26
C GLY A 55 -3.92 -12.55 3.74
N TYR A 56 -3.86 -13.68 3.04
CA TYR A 56 -3.92 -13.72 1.58
C TYR A 56 -5.23 -13.13 1.04
N TYR A 57 -6.39 -13.63 1.51
CA TYR A 57 -7.69 -13.13 1.05
C TYR A 57 -7.94 -11.68 1.48
N ARG A 58 -7.46 -11.27 2.66
CA ARG A 58 -7.56 -9.88 3.08
C ARG A 58 -6.77 -8.96 2.15
N LEU A 59 -5.57 -9.35 1.74
CA LEU A 59 -4.78 -8.53 0.81
C LEU A 59 -5.43 -8.42 -0.57
N LEU A 60 -6.03 -9.50 -1.10
CA LEU A 60 -6.78 -9.45 -2.36
C LEU A 60 -7.92 -8.41 -2.30
N TYR A 61 -8.67 -8.39 -1.20
CA TYR A 61 -9.74 -7.42 -0.99
C TYR A 61 -9.20 -5.98 -0.89
N LEU A 62 -8.15 -5.78 -0.10
CA LEU A 62 -7.56 -4.46 0.13
C LEU A 62 -6.83 -3.90 -1.10
N GLU A 63 -6.27 -4.75 -1.96
CA GLU A 63 -5.71 -4.34 -3.25
C GLU A 63 -6.81 -3.78 -4.14
N GLY A 64 -7.97 -4.43 -4.21
CA GLY A 64 -9.15 -3.88 -4.90
C GLY A 64 -9.56 -2.52 -4.32
N GLU A 65 -9.69 -2.40 -3.00
CA GLU A 65 -10.03 -1.11 -2.37
C GLU A 65 -9.00 -0.01 -2.65
N LEU A 66 -7.71 -0.35 -2.70
CA LEU A 66 -6.65 0.59 -3.06
C LEU A 66 -6.83 1.10 -4.49
N LEU A 67 -7.03 0.19 -5.43
CA LEU A 67 -7.16 0.54 -6.85
C LEU A 67 -8.42 1.35 -7.13
N ASP A 68 -9.53 1.02 -6.47
CA ASP A 68 -10.83 1.63 -6.72
C ASP A 68 -11.01 2.98 -6.01
N ASN A 69 -10.41 3.18 -4.83
CA ASN A 69 -10.72 4.32 -3.97
C ASN A 69 -9.57 5.32 -3.81
N VAL A 70 -8.31 4.93 -4.04
CA VAL A 70 -7.17 5.86 -3.87
C VAL A 70 -6.84 6.58 -5.17
N ARG A 71 -7.03 5.93 -6.32
CA ARG A 71 -6.82 6.55 -7.63
C ARG A 71 -8.00 7.46 -7.99
N PRO A 72 -7.78 8.65 -8.59
CA PRO A 72 -8.86 9.41 -9.18
C PRO A 72 -9.55 8.60 -10.29
N ALA A 73 -10.88 8.77 -10.43
CA ALA A 73 -11.67 8.05 -11.43
C ALA A 73 -11.14 8.29 -12.86
N GLU A 74 -11.20 7.26 -13.72
CA GLU A 74 -10.78 7.40 -15.11
C GLU A 74 -11.51 8.54 -15.81
N GLY A 75 -10.75 9.41 -16.50
CA GLY A 75 -11.27 10.59 -17.19
C GLY A 75 -11.30 11.87 -16.35
N MET A 76 -10.94 11.80 -15.06
CA MET A 76 -10.73 13.00 -14.24
C MET A 76 -9.43 13.73 -14.67
N PRO A 77 -9.38 15.07 -14.55
CA PRO A 77 -8.16 15.83 -14.82
C PRO A 77 -7.00 15.32 -13.95
N PRO A 78 -5.74 15.34 -14.44
CA PRO A 78 -4.55 14.96 -13.67
C PRO A 78 -4.27 15.86 -12.45
N ALA A 79 -5.07 16.92 -12.27
CA ALA A 79 -5.10 17.76 -11.07
C ALA A 79 -6.05 17.23 -9.98
N SER A 80 -6.72 16.11 -10.21
CA SER A 80 -7.54 15.44 -9.19
C SER A 80 -6.60 14.66 -8.29
N ASP A 81 -6.42 15.16 -7.07
CA ASP A 81 -5.52 14.55 -6.11
C ASP A 81 -5.96 13.12 -5.76
N TYR A 82 -4.98 12.23 -5.59
CA TYR A 82 -5.21 10.90 -5.06
C TYR A 82 -5.83 10.98 -3.66
N HIS A 83 -6.80 10.11 -3.39
CA HIS A 83 -7.51 10.07 -2.12
C HIS A 83 -6.73 9.26 -1.09
N TRP A 84 -5.61 9.83 -0.62
CA TRP A 84 -4.71 9.19 0.34
C TRP A 84 -5.39 8.87 1.67
N ASP A 85 -6.49 9.55 2.01
CA ASP A 85 -7.32 9.31 3.19
C ASP A 85 -7.88 7.89 3.26
N HIS A 86 -8.19 7.28 2.11
CA HIS A 86 -8.61 5.89 2.05
C HIS A 86 -7.51 4.91 2.45
N LEU A 87 -6.23 5.28 2.29
CA LEU A 87 -5.11 4.42 2.67
C LEU A 87 -5.08 4.14 4.18
N GLU A 88 -5.46 5.10 5.02
CA GLU A 88 -5.57 4.86 6.47
C GLU A 88 -6.60 3.78 6.77
N SER A 89 -7.77 3.85 6.14
CA SER A 89 -8.84 2.85 6.30
C SER A 89 -8.36 1.46 5.87
N ILE A 90 -7.74 1.38 4.68
CA ILE A 90 -7.20 0.14 4.10
C ILE A 90 -6.18 -0.51 5.06
N ILE A 91 -5.22 0.26 5.57
CA ILE A 91 -4.21 -0.25 6.50
C ILE A 91 -4.81 -0.58 7.86
N GLY A 92 -5.80 0.18 8.32
CA GLY A 92 -6.52 -0.08 9.57
C GLY A 92 -7.27 -1.42 9.57
N GLN A 93 -7.68 -1.90 8.40
CA GLN A 93 -8.32 -3.22 8.25
C GLN A 93 -7.37 -4.40 8.49
N LEU A 94 -6.05 -4.18 8.53
CA LEU A 94 -5.04 -5.20 8.84
C LEU A 94 -4.72 -5.30 10.35
N LYS A 95 -5.41 -4.56 11.23
CA LYS A 95 -5.13 -4.52 12.68
C LYS A 95 -5.14 -5.89 13.38
N ASP A 96 -5.88 -6.85 12.84
CA ASP A 96 -5.98 -8.22 13.34
C ASP A 96 -4.89 -9.16 12.77
N LEU A 97 -4.04 -8.62 11.90
CA LEU A 97 -2.86 -9.25 11.30
C LEU A 97 -1.64 -8.30 11.47
N PRO A 98 -1.19 -8.06 12.72
CA PRO A 98 -0.25 -6.99 13.03
C PRO A 98 1.10 -7.14 12.33
N GLU A 99 1.58 -8.37 12.10
CA GLU A 99 2.83 -8.60 11.37
C GLU A 99 2.71 -8.20 9.90
N LEU A 100 1.57 -8.47 9.27
CA LEU A 100 1.29 -8.07 7.90
C LEU A 100 1.09 -6.55 7.80
N GLN A 101 0.38 -5.96 8.76
CA GLN A 101 0.21 -4.51 8.83
C GLN A 101 1.57 -3.80 8.91
N ALA A 102 2.48 -4.30 9.76
CA ALA A 102 3.82 -3.75 9.91
C ALA A 102 4.66 -3.90 8.63
N GLU A 103 4.59 -5.05 7.95
CA GLU A 103 5.28 -5.28 6.67
C GLU A 103 4.83 -4.28 5.59
N ILE A 104 3.51 -4.12 5.42
CA ILE A 104 2.96 -3.18 4.44
C ILE A 104 3.35 -1.74 4.79
N LEU A 105 3.20 -1.32 6.05
CA LEU A 105 3.60 0.03 6.49
C LEU A 105 5.09 0.32 6.24
N ALA A 106 5.97 -0.65 6.52
CA ALA A 106 7.40 -0.50 6.27
C ALA A 106 7.70 -0.34 4.77
N ALA A 107 7.03 -1.12 3.91
CA ALA A 107 7.18 -1.04 2.47
C ALA A 107 6.65 0.30 1.92
N LEU A 108 5.48 0.76 2.37
CA LEU A 108 4.90 2.06 2.00
C LEU A 108 5.80 3.22 2.38
N LYS A 109 6.41 3.18 3.57
CA LYS A 109 7.39 4.17 4.02
C LYS A 109 8.61 4.21 3.10
N SER A 110 9.10 3.04 2.67
CA SER A 110 10.22 2.95 1.74
C SER A 110 9.86 3.56 0.38
N ALA A 111 8.66 3.25 -0.15
CA ALA A 111 8.15 3.81 -1.39
C ALA A 111 8.01 5.34 -1.34
N LEU A 112 7.44 5.88 -0.25
CA LEU A 112 7.32 7.32 -0.05
C LEU A 112 8.69 8.00 -0.04
N ASN A 113 9.66 7.44 0.70
CA ASN A 113 11.02 7.98 0.75
C ASN A 113 11.70 7.94 -0.63
N ALA A 114 11.51 6.88 -1.41
CA ALA A 114 12.08 6.75 -2.75
C ALA A 114 11.50 7.78 -3.75
N VAL A 115 10.23 8.15 -3.58
CA VAL A 115 9.57 9.18 -4.39
C VAL A 115 9.99 10.60 -3.98
N LEU A 116 10.19 10.84 -2.68
CA LEU A 116 10.64 12.13 -2.14
C LEU A 116 12.14 12.39 -2.38
N HIS A 117 12.95 11.34 -2.35
CA HIS A 117 14.40 11.40 -2.53
C HIS A 117 14.82 10.42 -3.64
N PRO A 118 14.49 10.72 -4.91
CA PRO A 118 14.97 9.91 -6.01
C PRO A 118 16.50 9.98 -6.03
N SER A 119 17.17 8.85 -5.76
CA SER A 119 18.63 8.78 -5.92
C SER A 119 18.99 9.25 -7.34
N PRO A 120 20.03 10.09 -7.50
CA PRO A 120 20.48 10.47 -8.83
C PRO A 120 20.83 9.22 -9.64
N PRO A 121 20.56 9.20 -10.96
CA PRO A 121 20.98 8.08 -11.80
C PRO A 121 22.49 7.90 -11.68
N ALA A 122 22.90 6.65 -11.49
CA ALA A 122 24.32 6.24 -11.47
C ALA A 122 24.96 6.43 -12.85
#